data_AF-A0AAW4DNL4-F1
#
_entry.id   AF-A0AAW4DNL4-F1
#
_cell.length_a   1.000
_cell.length_b   1.000
_cell.length_c   1.000
_cell.angle_alpha   90.00
_cell.angle_beta   90.00
_cell.angle_gamma   90.00
#
_symmetry.space_group_name_H-M   'P 1'
#
loop_
_entity.id
_entity.type
_entity.pdbx_description
1 polymer ?
#
loop_
_entity_poly.entity_id
_entity_poly.type
_entity_poly.pdbx_seq_one_letter_code
_entity_poly.pdbx_strand_id
1 'polypeptide(L)'
;MNVSAYKQRNLGIISLPTDIKYRNWSKDLTKWRIENDAQLAQYITYDNKYRLNKNTLAVYEFKQNPILGKYKAVAFDLNRGIVLSQKSTHTMMQGLMRHAVHCDMIWQRMLAREAGVDIYQGIVMYNVLYFSMHAFSGNFFTDWICLHWIKDFHVKRHDQAIFNSIALDENGLVYNFAFDSPKPNLTKIIGQYLFHNHYYSDLYYQHMLQENNLRVTVINSDSILHNSNYYVQLDLYAVDSFKKLADKFYNHVLNLHLLTIVKEFKPLDYLHREHRFFTKQIIKIRYNR
;
A
#
# COMPACT_ATOMS: atom_id res chain seq x y z
N MET A 1 9.31 26.52 16.73
CA MET A 1 8.58 27.07 15.56
C MET A 1 8.96 26.28 14.33
N ASN A 2 8.01 25.56 13.74
CA ASN A 2 7.56 25.75 12.35
C ASN A 2 6.85 24.50 11.85
N VAL A 3 5.56 24.70 11.59
CA VAL A 3 4.70 23.90 10.72
C VAL A 3 5.47 23.54 9.44
N SER A 4 6.07 22.34 9.37
CA SER A 4 6.81 21.95 8.16
C SER A 4 6.77 20.45 7.81
N ALA A 5 6.00 19.63 8.51
CA ALA A 5 5.66 18.28 8.04
C ALA A 5 4.78 18.29 6.77
N TYR A 6 4.27 19.46 6.39
CA TYR A 6 3.45 19.66 5.20
C TYR A 6 4.26 19.74 3.88
N LYS A 7 5.58 19.97 3.95
CA LYS A 7 6.44 20.15 2.77
C LYS A 7 7.15 18.86 2.39
N GLN A 8 6.45 17.93 1.73
CA GLN A 8 7.02 17.08 0.65
C GLN A 8 6.07 16.04 0.05
N ARG A 9 4.78 16.02 0.39
CA ARG A 9 3.80 15.35 -0.49
C ARG A 9 3.30 16.38 -1.49
N ASN A 10 3.70 16.26 -2.75
CA ASN A 10 3.00 16.92 -3.87
C ASN A 10 1.57 16.33 -3.90
N LEU A 11 0.70 16.84 -3.03
CA LEU A 11 -0.67 16.34 -2.86
C LEU A 11 -1.55 16.65 -4.07
N GLY A 12 -1.05 17.44 -5.02
CA GLY A 12 -1.76 17.77 -6.25
C GLY A 12 -3.08 18.47 -5.94
N ILE A 13 -3.99 18.46 -6.91
CA ILE A 13 -5.36 18.90 -6.73
C ILE A 13 -6.14 17.77 -6.02
N ILE A 14 -6.77 18.09 -4.89
CA ILE A 14 -7.69 17.17 -4.20
C ILE A 14 -9.04 17.20 -4.92
N SER A 15 -9.39 16.08 -5.55
CA SER A 15 -10.62 15.87 -6.32
C SER A 15 -11.72 15.21 -5.49
N LEU A 16 -11.51 15.02 -4.19
CA LEU A 16 -12.51 14.54 -3.25
C LEU A 16 -13.31 15.71 -2.64
N PRO A 17 -14.56 15.48 -2.23
CA PRO A 17 -15.39 16.52 -1.61
C PRO A 17 -14.80 17.00 -0.30
N THR A 18 -14.69 18.33 -0.11
CA THR A 18 -14.04 18.95 1.05
C THR A 18 -15.01 19.36 2.16
N ASP A 19 -16.31 19.48 1.85
CA ASP A 19 -17.35 19.83 2.82
C ASP A 19 -17.40 18.85 3.99
N ILE A 20 -17.67 19.35 5.19
CA ILE A 20 -17.67 18.57 6.43
C ILE A 20 -18.63 17.36 6.38
N LYS A 21 -19.77 17.50 5.69
CA LYS A 21 -20.73 16.42 5.52
C LYS A 21 -20.15 15.21 4.78
N TYR A 22 -19.15 15.40 3.91
CA TYR A 22 -18.51 14.35 3.12
C TYR A 22 -17.21 13.82 3.73
N ARG A 23 -16.93 14.12 5.00
CA ARG A 23 -15.73 13.61 5.66
C ARG A 23 -15.86 12.17 6.14
N ASN A 24 -17.07 11.68 6.38
CA ASN A 24 -17.31 10.32 6.87
C ASN A 24 -17.84 9.41 5.78
N TRP A 25 -17.28 8.21 5.66
CA TRP A 25 -17.66 7.20 4.68
C TRP A 25 -17.77 5.83 5.34
N SER A 26 -18.79 5.08 4.96
CA SER A 26 -18.95 3.65 5.20
C SER A 26 -19.42 3.01 3.91
N LYS A 27 -19.48 1.68 3.85
CA LYS A 27 -19.96 0.97 2.67
C LYS A 27 -21.39 1.37 2.29
N ASP A 28 -22.30 1.31 3.25
CA ASP A 28 -23.72 1.66 3.05
C ASP A 28 -23.90 3.15 2.74
N LEU A 29 -23.19 4.02 3.48
CA LEU A 29 -23.25 5.46 3.26
C LEU A 29 -22.71 5.84 1.87
N THR A 30 -21.66 5.16 1.41
CA THR A 30 -21.10 5.36 0.06
C THR A 30 -22.13 5.01 -0.99
N LYS A 31 -22.79 3.86 -0.88
CA LYS A 31 -23.82 3.45 -1.83
C LYS A 31 -24.99 4.43 -1.84
N TRP A 32 -25.56 4.71 -0.66
CA TRP A 32 -26.70 5.62 -0.53
C TRP A 32 -26.38 7.00 -1.14
N ARG A 33 -25.22 7.57 -0.81
CA ARG A 33 -24.80 8.87 -1.31
C ARG A 33 -24.63 8.90 -2.83
N ILE A 34 -23.97 7.90 -3.41
CA ILE A 34 -23.77 7.86 -4.87
C ILE A 34 -25.10 7.70 -5.61
N GLU A 35 -26.07 7.01 -5.03
CA GLU A 35 -27.38 6.78 -5.65
C GLU A 35 -28.37 7.94 -5.44
N ASN A 36 -28.21 8.76 -4.39
CA ASN A 36 -29.23 9.73 -3.97
C ASN A 36 -28.74 11.19 -3.85
N ASP A 37 -27.43 11.44 -3.74
CA ASP A 37 -26.87 12.79 -3.58
C ASP A 37 -26.33 13.34 -4.91
N ALA A 38 -27.15 14.13 -5.59
CA ALA A 38 -26.78 14.74 -6.87
C ALA A 38 -25.55 15.67 -6.78
N GLN A 39 -25.24 16.23 -5.60
CA GLN A 39 -24.07 17.11 -5.44
C GLN A 39 -22.74 16.34 -5.55
N LEU A 40 -22.77 15.01 -5.35
CA LEU A 40 -21.58 14.18 -5.48
C LEU A 40 -21.17 13.93 -6.93
N ALA A 41 -22.06 14.16 -7.91
CA ALA A 41 -21.79 13.89 -9.31
C ALA A 41 -20.49 14.54 -9.82
N GLN A 42 -20.18 15.75 -9.33
CA GLN A 42 -18.96 16.48 -9.71
C GLN A 42 -17.66 15.84 -9.20
N TYR A 43 -17.73 15.00 -8.16
CA TYR A 43 -16.58 14.31 -7.57
C TYR A 43 -16.45 12.86 -8.05
N ILE A 44 -17.41 12.37 -8.85
CA ILE A 44 -17.45 10.99 -9.31
C ILE A 44 -16.70 10.85 -10.64
N THR A 45 -15.76 9.91 -10.66
CA THR A 45 -15.05 9.50 -11.87
C THR A 45 -15.44 8.08 -12.24
N TYR A 46 -15.86 7.84 -13.48
CA TYR A 46 -16.13 6.50 -13.98
C TYR A 46 -14.88 5.93 -14.67
N ASP A 47 -14.22 4.94 -14.06
CA ASP A 47 -12.97 4.40 -14.59
C ASP A 47 -12.85 2.87 -14.39
N ASN A 48 -13.07 2.13 -15.48
CA ASN A 48 -12.87 0.68 -15.54
C ASN A 48 -11.41 0.25 -15.69
N LYS A 49 -10.50 1.18 -15.97
CA LYS A 49 -9.06 0.95 -16.08
C LYS A 49 -8.32 1.39 -14.82
N TYR A 50 -9.04 1.91 -13.81
CA TYR A 50 -8.47 2.31 -12.54
C TYR A 50 -7.62 1.21 -11.92
N ARG A 51 -6.45 1.62 -11.43
CA ARG A 51 -5.51 0.79 -10.69
C ARG A 51 -5.25 1.49 -9.36
N LEU A 52 -5.21 0.69 -8.29
CA LEU A 52 -4.80 1.19 -6.98
C LEU A 52 -3.42 1.82 -7.09
N ASN A 53 -3.25 2.95 -6.44
CA ASN A 53 -2.03 3.73 -6.51
C ASN A 53 -1.81 4.46 -5.19
N LYS A 54 -0.68 5.16 -5.08
CA LYS A 54 -0.29 5.84 -3.84
C LYS A 54 -1.32 6.87 -3.34
N ASN A 55 -2.18 7.41 -4.20
CA ASN A 55 -3.20 8.41 -3.83
C ASN A 55 -4.54 7.79 -3.42
N THR A 56 -4.69 6.46 -3.53
CA THR A 56 -5.88 5.78 -3.01
C THR A 56 -5.88 5.86 -1.48
N LEU A 57 -7.01 6.22 -0.87
CA LEU A 57 -7.22 6.19 0.59
C LEU A 57 -7.93 4.89 1.00
N ALA A 58 -9.04 4.57 0.34
CA ALA A 58 -9.87 3.43 0.69
C ALA A 58 -10.60 2.88 -0.55
N VAL A 59 -11.03 1.62 -0.48
CA VAL A 59 -11.79 0.95 -1.52
C VAL A 59 -12.88 0.10 -0.89
N TYR A 60 -14.12 0.27 -1.34
CA TYR A 60 -15.23 -0.59 -0.98
C TYR A 60 -15.61 -1.50 -2.16
N GLU A 61 -15.89 -2.76 -1.83
CA GLU A 61 -16.27 -3.83 -2.74
C GLU A 61 -17.79 -4.00 -2.79
N PHE A 62 -18.34 -3.95 -4.00
CA PHE A 62 -19.77 -4.02 -4.29
C PHE A 62 -20.12 -5.12 -5.30
N LYS A 63 -19.24 -6.09 -5.57
CA LYS A 63 -19.53 -7.17 -6.53
C LYS A 63 -20.86 -7.89 -6.28
N GLN A 64 -21.20 -8.16 -5.01
CA GLN A 64 -22.44 -8.85 -4.66
C GLN A 64 -23.68 -7.94 -4.79
N ASN A 65 -23.52 -6.64 -4.55
CA ASN A 65 -24.60 -5.65 -4.64
C ASN A 65 -24.10 -4.39 -5.37
N PRO A 66 -23.99 -4.44 -6.72
CA PRO A 66 -23.36 -3.37 -7.49
C PRO A 66 -24.10 -2.04 -7.36
N ILE A 67 -23.36 -0.96 -7.19
CA ILE A 67 -23.90 0.40 -7.17
C ILE A 67 -24.44 0.73 -8.57
N LEU A 68 -25.64 1.32 -8.63
CA LEU A 68 -26.33 1.64 -9.89
C LEU A 68 -26.46 0.41 -10.83
N GLY A 69 -26.52 -0.79 -10.25
CA GLY A 69 -26.65 -2.06 -10.97
C GLY A 69 -25.41 -2.53 -11.74
N LYS A 70 -24.30 -1.77 -11.77
CA LYS A 70 -23.14 -2.11 -12.61
C LYS A 70 -21.76 -1.91 -11.97
N TYR A 71 -21.62 -1.01 -11.00
CA TYR A 71 -20.31 -0.71 -10.41
C TYR A 71 -20.01 -1.64 -9.24
N LYS A 72 -18.96 -2.43 -9.39
CA LYS A 72 -18.56 -3.49 -8.45
C LYS A 72 -17.53 -3.01 -7.44
N ALA A 73 -16.95 -1.82 -7.60
CA ALA A 73 -16.05 -1.26 -6.61
C ALA A 73 -16.09 0.27 -6.65
N VAL A 74 -15.81 0.88 -5.49
CA VAL A 74 -15.63 2.32 -5.33
C VAL A 74 -14.29 2.57 -4.66
N ALA A 75 -13.43 3.38 -5.28
CA ALA A 75 -12.18 3.81 -4.68
C ALA A 75 -12.22 5.30 -4.38
N PHE A 76 -11.73 5.70 -3.21
CA PHE A 76 -11.50 7.09 -2.85
C PHE A 76 -10.05 7.41 -3.17
N ASP A 77 -9.83 8.30 -4.14
CA ASP A 77 -8.51 8.68 -4.62
C ASP A 77 -8.35 10.19 -4.53
N LEU A 78 -7.27 10.66 -3.90
CA LEU A 78 -7.05 12.10 -3.70
C LEU A 78 -7.12 12.87 -5.01
N ASN A 79 -6.59 12.33 -6.11
CA ASN A 79 -6.44 13.07 -7.35
C ASN A 79 -7.55 12.76 -8.36
N ARG A 80 -8.27 11.65 -8.18
CA ARG A 80 -9.36 11.21 -9.09
C ARG A 80 -10.76 11.29 -8.49
N GLY A 81 -10.89 11.64 -7.20
CA GLY A 81 -12.16 11.73 -6.51
C GLY A 81 -12.71 10.35 -6.16
N ILE A 82 -14.03 10.20 -6.27
CA ILE A 82 -14.76 8.97 -6.00
C ILE A 82 -14.82 8.15 -7.30
N VAL A 83 -13.97 7.16 -7.41
CA VAL A 83 -13.83 6.35 -8.63
C VAL A 83 -14.78 5.17 -8.60
N LEU A 84 -15.75 5.15 -9.53
CA LEU A 84 -16.66 4.04 -9.78
C LEU A 84 -16.11 3.11 -10.85
N SER A 85 -16.05 1.81 -10.55
CA SER A 85 -15.53 0.81 -11.49
C SER A 85 -16.42 -0.42 -11.61
N GLN A 86 -16.54 -0.95 -12.82
CA GLN A 86 -17.21 -2.23 -13.10
C GLN A 86 -16.31 -3.44 -12.78
N LYS A 87 -15.02 -3.21 -12.47
CA LYS A 87 -14.12 -4.23 -11.93
C LYS A 87 -14.33 -4.37 -10.44
N SER A 88 -14.20 -5.60 -9.95
CA SER A 88 -14.16 -5.88 -8.52
C SER A 88 -12.82 -5.47 -7.91
N THR A 89 -12.75 -5.34 -6.58
CA THR A 89 -11.50 -5.00 -5.88
C THR A 89 -10.43 -6.06 -6.09
N HIS A 90 -10.82 -7.34 -6.13
CA HIS A 90 -9.91 -8.43 -6.50
C HIS A 90 -9.24 -8.22 -7.86
N THR A 91 -9.99 -7.78 -8.88
CA THR A 91 -9.44 -7.54 -10.23
C THR A 91 -8.52 -6.33 -10.24
N MET A 92 -8.88 -5.26 -9.54
CA MET A 92 -8.00 -4.09 -9.35
C MET A 92 -6.70 -4.49 -8.67
N MET A 93 -6.80 -5.33 -7.64
CA MET A 93 -5.65 -5.78 -6.87
C MET A 93 -4.75 -6.68 -7.69
N GLN A 94 -5.29 -7.65 -8.44
CA GLN A 94 -4.49 -8.44 -9.37
C GLN A 94 -3.74 -7.57 -10.39
N GLY A 95 -4.37 -6.49 -10.86
CA GLY A 95 -3.71 -5.50 -11.72
C GLY A 95 -2.50 -4.85 -11.05
N LEU A 96 -2.64 -4.39 -9.79
CA LEU A 96 -1.51 -3.87 -9.01
C LEU A 96 -0.41 -4.92 -8.85
N MET A 97 -0.79 -6.14 -8.43
CA MET A 97 0.13 -7.25 -8.18
C MET A 97 0.96 -7.62 -9.40
N ARG A 98 0.34 -7.70 -10.59
CA ARG A 98 1.05 -8.10 -11.82
C ARG A 98 1.96 -7.02 -12.38
N HIS A 99 1.62 -5.75 -12.20
CA HIS A 99 2.27 -4.66 -12.94
C HIS A 99 3.23 -3.80 -12.13
N ALA A 100 3.13 -3.80 -10.79
CA ALA A 100 3.91 -2.86 -9.98
C ALA A 100 4.64 -3.50 -8.80
N VAL A 101 4.14 -4.62 -8.26
CA VAL A 101 4.56 -5.08 -6.91
C VAL A 101 4.86 -6.58 -6.84
N HIS A 102 4.94 -7.26 -7.99
CA HIS A 102 5.03 -8.73 -8.04
C HIS A 102 6.25 -9.27 -7.27
N CYS A 103 7.42 -8.69 -7.52
CA CYS A 103 8.66 -9.10 -6.87
C CYS A 103 8.64 -8.78 -5.37
N ASP A 104 8.15 -7.58 -5.00
CA ASP A 104 8.05 -7.17 -3.60
C ASP A 104 7.11 -8.09 -2.82
N MET A 105 6.01 -8.54 -3.42
CA MET A 105 5.07 -9.45 -2.77
C MET A 105 5.60 -10.85 -2.55
N ILE A 106 6.35 -11.41 -3.50
CA ILE A 106 7.01 -12.71 -3.32
C ILE A 106 7.93 -12.60 -2.09
N TRP A 107 8.69 -11.52 -2.01
CA TRP A 107 9.59 -11.29 -0.90
C TRP A 107 8.90 -11.04 0.44
N GLN A 108 7.88 -10.18 0.49
CA GLN A 108 7.05 -9.97 1.68
C GLN A 108 6.54 -11.31 2.22
N ARG A 109 6.03 -12.17 1.33
CA ARG A 109 5.54 -13.50 1.72
C ARG A 109 6.65 -14.42 2.19
N MET A 110 7.84 -14.38 1.60
CA MET A 110 8.99 -15.15 2.06
C MET A 110 9.42 -14.69 3.46
N LEU A 111 9.60 -13.39 3.67
CA LEU A 111 9.90 -12.81 4.98
C LEU A 111 8.86 -13.16 6.02
N ALA A 112 7.58 -13.08 5.66
CA ALA A 112 6.48 -13.43 6.53
C ALA A 112 6.52 -14.89 6.97
N ARG A 113 6.75 -15.81 6.02
CA ARG A 113 6.85 -17.26 6.28
C ARG A 113 8.05 -17.59 7.16
N GLU A 114 9.20 -16.98 6.90
CA GLU A 114 10.38 -17.10 7.75
C GLU A 114 10.13 -16.53 9.15
N ALA A 115 9.16 -15.62 9.29
CA ALA A 115 8.70 -15.10 10.57
C ALA A 115 7.53 -15.88 11.20
N GLY A 116 7.13 -17.02 10.61
CA GLY A 116 6.00 -17.82 11.09
C GLY A 116 4.64 -17.14 10.94
N VAL A 117 4.54 -16.09 10.12
CA VAL A 117 3.31 -15.31 9.91
C VAL A 117 2.75 -15.54 8.51
N ASP A 118 1.48 -15.85 8.46
CA ASP A 118 0.71 -15.94 7.24
C ASP A 118 0.17 -14.55 6.81
N ILE A 119 0.84 -13.91 5.86
CA ILE A 119 0.48 -12.58 5.34
C ILE A 119 -0.46 -12.70 4.15
N TYR A 120 -1.77 -12.65 4.42
CA TYR A 120 -2.84 -12.63 3.42
C TYR A 120 -3.78 -11.41 3.52
N GLN A 121 -3.38 -10.34 4.19
CA GLN A 121 -4.25 -9.19 4.49
C GLN A 121 -3.63 -7.85 4.15
N GLY A 122 -2.38 -7.80 3.72
CA GLY A 122 -1.82 -6.56 3.21
C GLY A 122 -0.75 -6.76 2.16
N ILE A 123 -0.47 -5.66 1.46
CA ILE A 123 0.62 -5.50 0.51
C ILE A 123 1.46 -4.35 1.02
N VAL A 124 2.74 -4.62 1.22
CA VAL A 124 3.65 -3.84 2.05
C VAL A 124 4.81 -3.32 1.20
N MET A 125 4.94 -2.01 1.03
CA MET A 125 5.95 -1.43 0.14
C MET A 125 6.52 -0.14 0.70
N TYR A 126 7.52 -0.25 1.56
CA TYR A 126 8.29 0.87 2.12
C TYR A 126 7.41 2.02 2.70
N ASN A 127 6.92 2.91 1.84
CA ASN A 127 6.05 4.04 2.17
C ASN A 127 4.56 3.84 1.86
N VAL A 128 4.16 2.64 1.43
CA VAL A 128 2.79 2.31 1.02
C VAL A 128 2.39 0.99 1.66
N LEU A 129 1.21 0.96 2.27
CA LEU A 129 0.67 -0.27 2.85
C LEU A 129 -0.83 -0.35 2.54
N TYR A 130 -1.20 -1.26 1.65
CA TYR A 130 -2.60 -1.59 1.38
C TYR A 130 -3.02 -2.70 2.33
N PHE A 131 -4.03 -2.46 3.15
CA PHE A 131 -4.57 -3.43 4.09
C PHE A 131 -6.01 -3.80 3.69
N SER A 132 -6.31 -5.09 3.78
CA SER A 132 -7.60 -5.69 3.45
C SER A 132 -8.30 -6.10 4.73
N MET A 133 -9.58 -5.74 4.83
CA MET A 133 -10.38 -6.06 6.02
C MET A 133 -10.58 -7.57 6.23
N HIS A 134 -10.56 -8.35 5.14
CA HIS A 134 -10.59 -9.81 5.20
C HIS A 134 -9.33 -10.44 4.57
N ALA A 135 -9.12 -11.75 4.73
CA ALA A 135 -7.99 -12.41 4.07
C ALA A 135 -8.22 -12.45 2.55
N PHE A 136 -7.24 -12.01 1.76
CA PHE A 136 -7.20 -12.11 0.31
C PHE A 136 -6.47 -13.40 -0.12
N SER A 137 -7.02 -14.58 0.22
CA SER A 137 -6.49 -15.86 -0.26
C SER A 137 -7.36 -16.43 -1.39
N GLY A 138 -7.04 -16.13 -2.66
CA GLY A 138 -7.82 -16.64 -3.81
C GLY A 138 -8.90 -15.68 -4.32
N ASN A 139 -10.07 -16.20 -4.74
CA ASN A 139 -11.18 -15.47 -5.39
C ASN A 139 -11.99 -14.52 -4.46
N PHE A 140 -11.38 -13.99 -3.39
CA PHE A 140 -12.11 -13.19 -2.40
C PHE A 140 -12.17 -11.71 -2.78
N PHE A 141 -13.37 -11.14 -2.57
CA PHE A 141 -13.76 -9.77 -2.83
C PHE A 141 -13.83 -9.06 -1.47
N THR A 142 -13.05 -8.00 -1.28
CA THR A 142 -12.87 -7.40 0.05
C THR A 142 -12.63 -5.90 -0.03
N ASP A 143 -12.92 -5.22 1.06
CA ASP A 143 -12.71 -3.80 1.24
C ASP A 143 -11.25 -3.55 1.64
N TRP A 144 -10.69 -2.42 1.19
CA TRP A 144 -9.28 -2.06 1.40
C TRP A 144 -9.15 -0.68 2.02
N ILE A 145 -8.11 -0.51 2.84
CA ILE A 145 -7.69 0.75 3.43
C ILE A 145 -6.19 0.94 3.20
N CYS A 146 -5.77 2.18 2.93
CA CYS A 146 -4.38 2.51 2.62
C CYS A 146 -3.72 3.15 3.84
N LEU A 147 -2.99 2.37 4.64
CA LEU A 147 -2.52 2.78 5.96
C LEU A 147 -1.49 3.93 5.91
N HIS A 148 -0.82 4.14 4.78
CA HIS A 148 0.08 5.29 4.55
C HIS A 148 -0.63 6.66 4.53
N TRP A 149 -1.96 6.66 4.52
CA TRP A 149 -2.81 7.86 4.70
C TRP A 149 -3.53 7.92 6.05
N ILE A 150 -3.34 6.94 6.94
CA ILE A 150 -4.12 6.83 8.18
C ILE A 150 -3.31 7.34 9.37
N LYS A 151 -3.89 8.23 10.17
CA LYS A 151 -3.31 8.77 11.40
C LYS A 151 -3.52 7.86 12.60
N ASP A 152 -4.74 7.33 12.72
CA ASP A 152 -5.14 6.40 13.78
C ASP A 152 -6.39 5.62 13.35
N PHE A 153 -6.73 4.60 14.13
CA PHE A 153 -7.96 3.83 13.94
C PHE A 153 -8.50 3.35 15.29
N HIS A 154 -9.79 3.09 15.33
CA HIS A 154 -10.46 2.55 16.51
C HIS A 154 -11.46 1.46 16.13
N VAL A 155 -11.58 0.45 16.99
CA VAL A 155 -12.52 -0.66 16.83
C VAL A 155 -13.59 -0.53 17.90
N LYS A 156 -14.83 -0.20 17.50
CA LYS A 156 -15.98 -0.15 18.39
C LYS A 156 -16.48 -1.58 18.60
N ARG A 157 -16.41 -2.09 19.84
CA ARG A 157 -16.94 -3.38 20.35
C ARG A 157 -17.41 -4.37 19.26
N HIS A 158 -16.47 -4.87 18.46
CA HIS A 158 -16.66 -5.85 17.38
C HIS A 158 -17.62 -5.52 16.22
N ASP A 159 -18.26 -4.36 16.22
CA ASP A 159 -19.24 -4.01 15.18
C ASP A 159 -18.61 -3.25 14.01
N GLN A 160 -17.66 -2.36 14.31
CA GLN A 160 -17.12 -1.44 13.31
C GLN A 160 -15.68 -1.01 13.61
N ALA A 161 -14.85 -0.97 12.58
CA ALA A 161 -13.54 -0.34 12.61
C ALA A 161 -13.57 0.99 11.82
N ILE A 162 -13.08 2.07 12.42
CA ILE A 162 -13.04 3.39 11.81
C ILE A 162 -11.59 3.86 11.72
N PHE A 163 -11.18 4.28 10.52
CA PHE A 163 -9.84 4.73 10.18
C PHE A 163 -9.88 6.21 9.85
N ASN A 164 -9.10 7.01 10.58
CA ASN A 164 -9.05 8.45 10.41
C ASN A 164 -7.80 8.81 9.59
N SER A 165 -7.97 9.58 8.52
CA SER A 165 -6.83 9.99 7.69
C SER A 165 -5.92 10.96 8.43
N ILE A 166 -4.67 11.07 7.98
CA ILE A 166 -3.83 12.25 8.26
C ILE A 166 -4.50 13.52 7.71
N ALA A 167 -4.02 14.69 8.13
CA ALA A 167 -4.39 15.95 7.50
C ALA A 167 -3.93 15.94 6.03
N LEU A 168 -4.87 16.14 5.11
CA LEU A 168 -4.67 16.09 3.67
C LEU A 168 -4.52 17.47 3.05
N ASP A 169 -4.88 18.52 3.80
CA ASP A 169 -4.58 19.89 3.41
C ASP A 169 -4.14 20.75 4.61
N GLU A 170 -3.75 22.00 4.34
CA GLU A 170 -3.31 22.98 5.35
C GLU A 170 -4.43 23.41 6.30
N ASN A 171 -5.69 23.20 5.88
CA ASN A 171 -6.89 23.49 6.65
C ASN A 171 -7.32 22.31 7.53
N GLY A 172 -6.54 21.22 7.56
CA GLY A 172 -6.84 20.04 8.37
C GLY A 172 -7.96 19.18 7.80
N LEU A 173 -8.13 19.13 6.47
CA LEU A 173 -9.04 18.21 5.80
C LEU A 173 -8.68 16.76 6.16
N VAL A 174 -9.66 16.04 6.69
CA VAL A 174 -9.54 14.63 7.07
C VAL A 174 -10.75 13.85 6.58
N TYR A 175 -10.54 12.58 6.26
CA TYR A 175 -11.59 11.63 5.95
C TYR A 175 -11.57 10.47 6.95
N ASN A 176 -12.75 9.97 7.28
CA ASN A 176 -12.96 8.83 8.16
C ASN A 176 -13.62 7.72 7.36
N PHE A 177 -13.02 6.53 7.37
CA PHE A 177 -13.51 5.35 6.67
C PHE A 177 -13.90 4.28 7.67
N ALA A 178 -15.18 3.93 7.67
CA ALA A 178 -15.76 2.90 8.53
C ALA A 178 -15.95 1.60 7.74
N PHE A 179 -15.67 0.48 8.41
CA PHE A 179 -15.80 -0.87 7.90
C PHE A 179 -16.47 -1.74 8.95
N ASP A 180 -17.55 -2.38 8.55
CA ASP A 180 -18.38 -3.18 9.45
C ASP A 180 -17.81 -4.60 9.59
N SER A 181 -18.15 -5.26 10.70
CA SER A 181 -17.72 -6.64 11.00
C SER A 181 -16.20 -6.85 10.91
N PRO A 182 -15.39 -6.03 11.61
CA PRO A 182 -13.94 -6.19 11.61
C PRO A 182 -13.55 -7.56 12.16
N LYS A 183 -12.46 -8.14 11.63
CA LYS A 183 -11.96 -9.40 12.15
C LYS A 183 -11.63 -9.33 13.65
N PRO A 184 -11.77 -10.44 14.38
CA PRO A 184 -11.18 -10.57 15.71
C PRO A 184 -9.70 -10.22 15.68
N ASN A 185 -9.22 -9.52 16.71
CA ASN A 185 -7.82 -9.11 16.83
C ASN A 185 -7.30 -8.19 15.70
N LEU A 186 -8.18 -7.46 15.00
CA LEU A 186 -7.79 -6.54 13.92
C LEU A 186 -6.62 -5.61 14.32
N THR A 187 -6.64 -5.06 15.53
CA THR A 187 -5.57 -4.20 16.06
C THR A 187 -4.21 -4.92 16.08
N LYS A 188 -4.18 -6.16 16.58
CA LYS A 188 -2.96 -6.98 16.60
C LYS A 188 -2.47 -7.25 15.19
N ILE A 189 -3.38 -7.63 14.29
CA ILE A 189 -3.05 -7.94 12.88
C ILE A 189 -2.45 -6.71 12.21
N ILE A 190 -3.09 -5.54 12.30
CA ILE A 190 -2.56 -4.29 11.74
C ILE A 190 -1.16 -4.01 12.30
N GLY A 191 -0.97 -4.13 13.61
CA GLY A 191 0.32 -3.90 14.24
C GLY A 191 1.44 -4.82 13.72
N GLN A 192 1.12 -6.07 13.41
CA GLN A 192 2.07 -7.00 12.78
C GLN A 192 2.43 -6.58 11.34
N TYR A 193 1.46 -6.07 10.57
CA TYR A 193 1.72 -5.55 9.22
C TYR A 193 2.55 -4.27 9.22
N LEU A 194 2.29 -3.37 10.17
CA LEU A 194 3.06 -2.15 10.36
C LEU A 194 4.51 -2.49 10.73
N PHE A 195 4.71 -3.44 11.64
CA PHE A 195 6.04 -3.93 11.99
C PHE A 195 6.74 -4.61 10.81
N HIS A 196 6.03 -5.47 10.07
CA HIS A 196 6.54 -6.11 8.85
C HIS A 196 6.99 -5.07 7.81
N ASN A 197 6.20 -4.00 7.60
CA ASN A 197 6.58 -2.89 6.72
C ASN A 197 7.83 -2.19 7.20
N HIS A 198 7.90 -1.84 8.48
CA HIS A 198 9.07 -1.19 9.06
C HIS A 198 10.33 -2.04 8.85
N TYR A 199 10.25 -3.34 9.13
CA TYR A 199 11.39 -4.24 8.96
C TYR A 199 11.81 -4.40 7.49
N TYR A 200 10.84 -4.60 6.59
CA TYR A 200 11.10 -4.62 5.14
C TYR A 200 11.74 -3.29 4.66
N SER A 201 11.29 -2.17 5.23
CA SER A 201 11.80 -0.84 4.93
C SER A 201 13.25 -0.65 5.36
N ASP A 202 13.59 -1.13 6.56
CA ASP A 202 14.95 -1.06 7.08
C ASP A 202 15.89 -1.95 6.27
N LEU A 203 15.48 -3.19 5.93
CA LEU A 203 16.23 -4.06 5.01
C LEU A 203 16.51 -3.36 3.67
N TYR A 204 15.49 -2.73 3.08
CA TYR A 204 15.63 -2.01 1.82
C TYR A 204 16.58 -0.81 1.97
N TYR A 205 16.44 -0.02 3.04
CA TYR A 205 17.31 1.13 3.31
C TYR A 205 18.78 0.70 3.49
N GLN A 206 19.04 -0.31 4.31
CA GLN A 206 20.39 -0.84 4.54
C GLN A 206 21.01 -1.34 3.24
N HIS A 207 20.24 -2.04 2.41
CA HIS A 207 20.71 -2.47 1.10
C HIS A 207 21.09 -1.29 0.20
N MET A 208 20.22 -0.28 0.08
CA MET A 208 20.49 0.89 -0.75
C MET A 208 21.70 1.69 -0.27
N LEU A 209 21.88 1.79 1.06
CA LEU A 209 23.00 2.49 1.66
C LEU A 209 24.31 1.71 1.51
N GLN A 210 24.33 0.42 1.85
CA GLN A 210 25.54 -0.40 1.91
C GLN A 210 26.05 -0.81 0.53
N GLU A 211 25.15 -1.20 -0.38
CA GLU A 211 25.53 -1.75 -1.69
C GLU A 211 25.58 -0.68 -2.79
N ASN A 212 24.74 0.35 -2.71
CA ASN A 212 24.60 1.36 -3.76
C ASN A 212 25.08 2.75 -3.36
N ASN A 213 25.48 2.96 -2.09
CA ASN A 213 25.80 4.29 -1.52
C ASN A 213 24.68 5.32 -1.77
N LEU A 214 23.43 4.85 -1.84
CA LEU A 214 22.24 5.67 -2.06
C LEU A 214 21.50 5.85 -0.75
N ARG A 215 21.35 7.10 -0.33
CA ARG A 215 20.51 7.46 0.81
C ARG A 215 19.06 7.54 0.36
N VAL A 216 18.21 6.66 0.87
CA VAL A 216 16.76 6.77 0.67
C VAL A 216 16.22 7.80 1.64
N THR A 217 15.43 8.75 1.14
CA THR A 217 14.80 9.77 1.98
C THR A 217 13.76 9.12 2.89
N VAL A 218 13.93 9.27 4.20
CA VAL A 218 12.93 8.86 5.20
C VAL A 218 11.71 9.75 5.05
N ILE A 219 10.56 9.17 4.73
CA ILE A 219 9.29 9.90 4.75
C ILE A 219 8.81 9.94 6.19
N ASN A 220 8.94 11.10 6.82
CA ASN A 220 8.31 11.34 8.11
C ASN A 220 6.88 11.85 7.85
N SER A 221 5.89 11.16 8.41
CA SER A 221 4.49 11.58 8.33
C SER A 221 3.73 11.15 9.56
N ASP A 222 2.62 11.82 9.84
CA ASP A 222 1.72 11.51 10.96
C ASP A 222 0.96 10.18 10.78
N SER A 223 1.33 9.39 9.78
CA SER A 223 0.69 8.11 9.48
C SER A 223 1.12 7.03 10.48
N ILE A 224 0.18 6.14 10.85
CA ILE A 224 0.47 4.94 11.65
C ILE A 224 1.56 4.05 11.04
N LEU A 225 1.79 4.14 9.72
CA LEU A 225 2.84 3.42 9.03
C LEU A 225 4.23 3.64 9.64
N HIS A 226 4.47 4.86 10.12
CA HIS A 226 5.77 5.28 10.66
C HIS A 226 5.75 5.46 12.19
N ASN A 227 4.66 5.05 12.86
CA ASN A 227 4.51 5.19 14.30
C ASN A 227 4.72 3.84 15.00
N SER A 228 5.87 3.68 15.65
CA SER A 228 6.26 2.45 16.33
C SER A 228 5.36 2.04 17.49
N ASN A 229 4.54 2.96 18.03
CA ASN A 229 3.60 2.64 19.11
C ASN A 229 2.49 1.68 18.66
N TYR A 230 2.25 1.57 17.35
CA TYR A 230 1.30 0.61 16.79
C TYR A 230 1.94 -0.75 16.46
N TYR A 231 3.26 -0.89 16.56
CA TYR A 231 3.94 -2.09 16.12
C TYR A 231 3.71 -3.25 17.09
N VAL A 232 3.44 -4.42 16.53
CA VAL A 232 3.43 -5.68 17.27
C VAL A 232 4.58 -6.52 16.73
N GLN A 233 5.64 -6.66 17.53
CA GLN A 233 6.85 -7.38 17.17
C GLN A 233 6.53 -8.85 16.84
N LEU A 234 7.23 -9.39 15.85
CA LEU A 234 7.17 -10.82 15.49
C LEU A 234 8.47 -11.49 15.93
N ASP A 235 8.36 -12.72 16.45
CA ASP A 235 9.40 -13.42 17.23
C ASP A 235 10.72 -13.67 16.48
N LEU A 236 10.69 -13.66 15.14
CA LEU A 236 11.80 -14.12 14.29
C LEU A 236 12.67 -13.00 13.69
N TYR A 237 12.39 -11.73 14.01
CA TYR A 237 13.17 -10.58 13.55
C TYR A 237 14.41 -10.28 14.42
N ALA A 238 15.19 -11.32 14.72
CA ALA A 238 16.50 -11.20 15.35
C ALA A 238 17.60 -10.87 14.31
N VAL A 239 18.66 -10.18 14.74
CA VAL A 239 19.73 -9.60 13.89
C VAL A 239 20.46 -10.65 13.03
N ASP A 240 20.66 -11.89 13.51
CA ASP A 240 21.34 -12.93 12.72
C ASP A 240 20.48 -13.48 11.56
N SER A 241 19.15 -13.43 11.71
CA SER A 241 18.20 -13.76 10.65
C SER A 241 18.21 -12.68 9.56
N PHE A 242 18.44 -11.42 9.93
CA PHE A 242 18.47 -10.25 9.04
C PHE A 242 19.51 -10.38 7.93
N LYS A 243 20.77 -10.68 8.27
CA LYS A 243 21.87 -10.77 7.29
C LYS A 243 21.65 -11.90 6.28
N LYS A 244 21.24 -13.08 6.77
CA LYS A 244 20.91 -14.24 5.92
C LYS A 244 19.73 -13.96 4.99
N LEU A 245 18.73 -13.20 5.44
CA LEU A 245 17.59 -12.81 4.63
C LEU A 245 17.97 -11.72 3.60
N ALA A 246 18.77 -10.73 3.97
CA ALA A 246 19.26 -9.70 3.04
C ALA A 246 20.10 -10.29 1.89
N ASP A 247 20.95 -11.28 2.16
CA ASP A 247 21.73 -11.96 1.12
C ASP A 247 20.84 -12.79 0.18
N LYS A 248 19.80 -13.44 0.71
CA LYS A 248 18.76 -14.11 -0.10
C LYS A 248 17.97 -13.10 -0.95
N PHE A 249 17.64 -11.93 -0.39
CA PHE A 249 16.92 -10.84 -1.06
C PHE A 249 17.68 -10.35 -2.28
N TYR A 250 18.96 -10.01 -2.12
CA TYR A 250 19.81 -9.50 -3.20
C TYR A 250 19.84 -10.48 -4.39
N ASN A 251 20.14 -11.75 -4.13
CA ASN A 251 20.24 -12.75 -5.17
C ASN A 251 18.88 -13.02 -5.85
N HIS A 252 17.76 -12.92 -5.12
CA HIS A 252 16.45 -13.20 -5.68
C HIS A 252 15.86 -12.01 -6.45
N VAL A 253 15.97 -10.77 -5.93
CA VAL A 253 15.51 -9.56 -6.61
C VAL A 253 16.31 -9.31 -7.88
N LEU A 254 17.64 -9.50 -7.84
CA LEU A 254 18.48 -9.41 -9.04
C LEU A 254 18.03 -10.43 -10.10
N ASN A 255 17.84 -11.70 -9.72
CA ASN A 255 17.40 -12.75 -10.64
C ASN A 255 15.98 -12.52 -11.19
N LEU A 256 15.05 -12.02 -10.38
CA LEU A 256 13.68 -11.75 -10.81
C LEU A 256 13.56 -10.47 -11.65
N HIS A 257 14.31 -9.41 -11.34
CA HIS A 257 14.43 -8.24 -12.22
C HIS A 257 14.99 -8.68 -13.58
N LEU A 258 16.06 -9.49 -13.57
CA LEU A 258 16.64 -10.04 -14.81
C LEU A 258 15.62 -10.88 -15.58
N LEU A 259 14.83 -11.73 -14.93
CA LEU A 259 13.81 -12.56 -15.59
C LEU A 259 12.61 -11.74 -16.12
N THR A 260 12.20 -10.70 -15.40
CA THR A 260 11.08 -9.82 -15.80
C THR A 260 11.49 -8.93 -16.96
N ILE A 261 12.70 -8.36 -16.92
CA ILE A 261 13.30 -7.61 -18.02
C ILE A 261 13.49 -8.52 -19.24
N VAL A 262 13.96 -9.77 -19.06
CA VAL A 262 14.13 -10.74 -20.16
C VAL A 262 12.79 -11.19 -20.78
N LYS A 263 11.71 -11.24 -20.00
CA LYS A 263 10.36 -11.59 -20.49
C LYS A 263 9.66 -10.45 -21.20
N GLU A 264 9.79 -9.22 -20.70
CA GLU A 264 9.12 -8.06 -21.30
C GLU A 264 9.95 -7.40 -22.40
N PHE A 265 11.28 -7.62 -22.42
CA PHE A 265 12.19 -7.00 -23.40
C PHE A 265 13.22 -8.01 -23.95
N LYS A 266 13.10 -8.37 -25.23
CA LYS A 266 14.25 -8.73 -26.08
C LYS A 266 14.04 -8.24 -27.52
N PRO A 267 15.11 -7.82 -28.26
CA PRO A 267 16.54 -7.61 -27.92
C PRO A 267 17.00 -6.12 -28.15
N LEU A 268 18.21 -5.59 -27.87
CA LEU A 268 19.47 -6.07 -27.29
C LEU A 268 20.41 -4.95 -26.74
N ASP A 269 20.08 -3.65 -26.69
CA ASP A 269 21.10 -2.62 -26.34
C ASP A 269 21.05 -2.09 -24.89
N TYR A 270 19.87 -2.04 -24.28
CA TYR A 270 19.72 -1.54 -22.90
C TYR A 270 20.32 -2.50 -21.86
N LEU A 271 20.13 -3.81 -22.09
CA LEU A 271 20.72 -4.89 -21.29
C LEU A 271 22.25 -4.83 -21.28
N HIS A 272 22.91 -4.42 -22.38
CA HIS A 272 24.37 -4.36 -22.42
C HIS A 272 24.98 -3.19 -21.63
N ARG A 273 24.26 -2.06 -21.51
CA ARG A 273 24.73 -0.87 -20.77
C ARG A 273 24.51 -0.99 -19.26
N GLU A 274 23.32 -1.41 -18.84
CA GLU A 274 23.00 -1.62 -17.43
C GLU A 274 23.74 -2.84 -16.85
N HIS A 275 23.85 -3.94 -17.60
CA HIS A 275 24.68 -5.08 -17.19
C HIS A 275 26.15 -4.69 -17.12
N ARG A 276 26.72 -3.90 -18.06
CA ARG A 276 28.09 -3.38 -17.89
C ARG A 276 28.22 -2.46 -16.68
N PHE A 277 27.20 -1.66 -16.35
CA PHE A 277 27.23 -0.78 -15.19
C PHE A 277 27.27 -1.61 -13.89
N PHE A 278 26.31 -2.51 -13.68
CA PHE A 278 26.25 -3.34 -12.48
C PHE A 278 27.41 -4.36 -12.42
N THR A 279 27.76 -5.02 -13.53
CA THR A 279 28.87 -5.98 -13.55
C THR A 279 30.24 -5.31 -13.40
N LYS A 280 30.49 -4.10 -13.96
CA LYS A 280 31.76 -3.39 -13.72
C LYS A 280 31.92 -2.91 -12.28
N GLN A 281 30.83 -2.51 -11.62
CA GLN A 281 30.88 -2.14 -10.20
C GLN A 281 31.11 -3.36 -9.32
N ILE A 282 30.42 -4.48 -9.60
CA ILE A 282 30.59 -5.75 -8.87
C ILE A 282 32.00 -6.34 -9.05
N ILE A 283 32.58 -6.29 -10.26
CA ILE A 283 33.95 -6.76 -10.51
C ILE A 283 34.99 -5.84 -9.85
N LYS A 284 34.79 -4.51 -9.83
CA LYS A 284 35.69 -3.60 -9.10
C LYS A 284 35.67 -3.83 -7.59
N ILE A 285 34.52 -4.19 -7.03
CA ILE A 285 34.36 -4.45 -5.58
C ILE A 285 34.94 -5.82 -5.19
N ARG A 286 34.88 -6.82 -6.07
CA ARG A 286 35.43 -8.17 -5.80
C ARG A 286 36.94 -8.29 -5.97
N TYR A 287 37.60 -7.41 -6.74
CA TYR A 287 39.05 -7.50 -7.01
C TYR A 287 39.89 -6.42 -6.30
N ASN A 288 39.28 -5.51 -5.54
CA ASN A 288 39.98 -4.52 -4.70
C ASN A 288 39.78 -4.77 -3.18
N ARG A 289 39.50 -6.02 -2.79
CA ARG A 289 39.63 -6.51 -1.41
C ARG A 289 40.70 -7.60 -1.37
#